data_AF-A0A258M1Z9-F1
#
_entry.id   AF-A0A258M1Z9-F1
#
_cell.length_a   1.000
_cell.length_b   1.000
_cell.length_c   1.000
_cell.angle_alpha   90.00
_cell.angle_beta   90.00
_cell.angle_gamma   90.00
#
_symmetry.space_group_name_H-M   'P 1'
#
loop_
_entity.id
_entity.type
_entity.pdbx_description
1 polymer ?
#
loop_
_entity_poly.entity_id
_entity_poly.type
_entity_poly.pdbx_seq_one_letter_code
_entity_poly.pdbx_strand_id
1 'polypeptide(L)'
;MKEHVAPFTSYSPLNFFALILCLMVGTASLPHVLMRYFTTPSVREARVSVAWSLLFIFLLYFTAPAYAAFSKLEVYQNVIGQPLANLPAWIYTYGKLELVKVCGVNAIDPQAILAACSKIANHAGMLRLPDLAINTDTIVISTPEIAGMPYVIAGLVAAGGLAAALSTADGLLLAIANALSHDVYYKMIDPNAPTQRRLVVARVLLVIVAVLAAFTASTRPADILAMVSWAFSLAAAGNFPALVLGVWWKRANSAGAIAGMIAGFGACLFYLVVSRYYPALGVSAFGMTSLLNPITGAPVVDVVKALADPATADAVLASKVGWFNVNNISSALFGLPIGFGVMIIVSLLTPAPSREMQDFIDEIRKPRGETVLKEKAA
;
A
#
# COMPACT_ATOMS: atom_id res chain seq x y z
N MET A 1 28.35 16.97 1.46
CA MET A 1 27.87 15.66 1.00
C MET A 1 26.75 15.89 0.00
N LYS A 2 26.78 15.20 -1.13
CA LYS A 2 25.74 15.29 -2.16
C LYS A 2 24.39 14.86 -1.55
N GLU A 3 23.39 15.76 -1.50
CA GLU A 3 22.06 15.51 -0.88
C GLU A 3 21.40 14.21 -1.34
N HIS A 4 21.68 13.75 -2.55
CA HIS A 4 21.10 12.53 -3.12
C HIS A 4 21.63 11.22 -2.55
N VAL A 5 22.67 11.23 -1.71
CA VAL A 5 23.22 10.04 -1.04
C VAL A 5 22.90 10.04 0.46
N ALA A 6 22.32 11.12 0.98
CA ALA A 6 21.91 11.18 2.38
C ALA A 6 20.65 10.31 2.57
N PRO A 7 20.66 9.36 3.52
CA PRO A 7 19.46 8.62 3.86
C PRO A 7 18.44 9.58 4.52
N PHE A 8 17.15 9.23 4.45
CA PHE A 8 16.07 9.93 5.17
C PHE A 8 15.85 11.40 4.76
N THR A 9 16.09 11.76 3.49
CA THR A 9 15.83 13.11 2.97
C THR A 9 14.33 13.42 2.83
N SER A 10 13.51 12.41 2.51
CA SER A 10 12.07 12.58 2.31
C SER A 10 11.22 12.04 3.46
N TYR A 11 11.69 11.01 4.17
CA TYR A 11 11.01 10.40 5.30
C TYR A 11 11.91 10.40 6.53
N SER A 12 11.35 10.74 7.70
CA SER A 12 12.08 10.56 8.95
C SER A 12 12.33 9.07 9.22
N PRO A 13 13.42 8.70 9.92
CA PRO A 13 13.72 7.30 10.24
C PRO A 13 12.55 6.59 10.91
N LEU A 14 11.89 7.26 11.85
CA LEU A 14 10.71 6.74 12.54
C LEU A 14 9.57 6.42 11.57
N ASN A 15 9.25 7.33 10.65
CA ASN A 15 8.20 7.09 9.66
C ASN A 15 8.54 5.96 8.71
N PHE A 16 9.80 5.86 8.30
CA PHE A 16 10.27 4.79 7.43
C PHE A 16 10.13 3.41 8.09
N PHE A 17 10.62 3.25 9.33
CA PHE A 17 10.48 1.98 10.06
C PHE A 17 9.02 1.68 10.44
N ALA A 18 8.23 2.70 10.81
CA ALA A 18 6.81 2.53 11.08
C ALA A 18 6.07 2.04 9.82
N LEU A 19 6.39 2.61 8.65
CA LEU A 19 5.81 2.20 7.38
C LEU A 19 6.18 0.75 7.04
N ILE A 20 7.45 0.38 7.19
CA ILE A 20 7.92 -1.00 6.99
C ILE A 20 7.13 -1.95 7.89
N LEU A 21 7.02 -1.64 9.18
CA LEU A 21 6.26 -2.45 10.13
C LEU A 21 4.80 -2.58 9.70
N CYS A 22 4.14 -1.47 9.33
CA CYS A 22 2.74 -1.49 8.89
C CYS A 22 2.55 -2.35 7.64
N LEU A 23 3.45 -2.26 6.66
CA LEU A 23 3.39 -3.06 5.44
C LEU A 23 3.66 -4.56 5.72
N MET A 24 4.66 -4.89 6.54
CA MET A 24 4.96 -6.27 6.92
C MET A 24 3.83 -6.92 7.71
N VAL A 25 3.32 -6.22 8.73
CA VAL A 25 2.22 -6.72 9.56
C VAL A 25 0.94 -6.79 8.75
N GLY A 26 0.68 -5.79 7.89
CA GLY A 26 -0.44 -5.76 6.98
C GLY A 26 -0.42 -6.97 6.04
N THR A 27 0.69 -7.22 5.35
CA THR A 27 0.82 -8.40 4.45
C THR A 27 0.61 -9.72 5.18
N ALA A 28 1.18 -9.88 6.38
CA ALA A 28 0.99 -11.07 7.21
C ALA A 28 -0.46 -11.28 7.67
N SER A 29 -1.26 -10.21 7.72
CA SER A 29 -2.65 -10.24 8.18
C SER A 29 -3.69 -10.55 7.09
N LEU A 30 -3.25 -10.74 5.83
CA LEU A 30 -4.17 -10.94 4.71
C LEU A 30 -4.39 -12.44 4.40
N PRO A 31 -5.63 -12.94 4.48
CA PRO A 31 -5.93 -14.38 4.39
C PRO A 31 -5.76 -14.99 2.99
N HIS A 32 -5.69 -14.18 1.92
CA HIS A 32 -5.60 -14.67 0.54
C HIS A 32 -4.32 -15.47 0.23
N VAL A 33 -3.22 -15.20 0.93
CA VAL A 33 -1.97 -15.96 0.78
C VAL A 33 -2.07 -17.31 1.49
N LEU A 34 -2.72 -17.35 2.66
CA LEU A 34 -2.86 -18.57 3.45
C LEU A 34 -3.61 -19.66 2.68
N MET A 35 -4.65 -19.28 1.93
CA MET A 35 -5.48 -20.19 1.15
C MET A 35 -4.69 -20.96 0.07
N ARG A 36 -3.58 -20.41 -0.42
CA ARG A 36 -2.71 -21.07 -1.42
C ARG A 36 -1.94 -22.25 -0.84
N TYR A 37 -1.70 -22.30 0.47
CA TYR A 37 -1.03 -23.46 1.09
C TYR A 37 -1.93 -24.68 1.16
N PHE A 38 -3.25 -24.52 1.08
CA PHE A 38 -4.19 -25.64 1.05
C PHE A 38 -4.27 -26.35 -0.30
N THR A 39 -3.63 -25.81 -1.35
CA THR A 39 -3.57 -26.46 -2.67
C THR A 39 -2.34 -27.34 -2.85
N THR A 40 -1.41 -27.37 -1.87
CA THR A 40 -0.26 -28.28 -1.91
C THR A 40 -0.60 -29.61 -1.22
N PRO A 41 -0.15 -30.76 -1.77
CA PRO A 41 -0.51 -32.08 -1.26
C PRO A 41 0.21 -32.45 0.05
N SER A 42 1.30 -31.76 0.42
CA SER A 42 2.04 -32.04 1.65
C SER A 42 2.62 -30.79 2.31
N VAL A 43 2.86 -30.85 3.63
CA VAL A 43 3.52 -29.78 4.40
C VAL A 43 4.93 -29.50 3.89
N ARG A 44 5.64 -30.53 3.42
CA ARG A 44 6.98 -30.38 2.82
C ARG A 44 6.90 -29.55 1.55
N GLU A 45 5.95 -29.84 0.67
CA GLU A 45 5.75 -29.07 -0.57
C GLU A 45 5.27 -27.65 -0.30
N ALA A 46 4.41 -27.45 0.70
CA ALA A 46 4.05 -26.10 1.16
C ALA A 46 5.30 -25.28 1.54
N ARG A 47 6.23 -25.86 2.31
CA ARG A 47 7.49 -25.17 2.69
C ARG A 47 8.40 -24.87 1.49
N VAL A 48 8.48 -25.79 0.52
CA VAL A 48 9.25 -25.56 -0.72
C VAL A 48 8.61 -24.44 -1.54
N SER A 49 7.28 -24.41 -1.65
CA SER A 49 6.53 -23.34 -2.33
C SER A 49 6.76 -21.97 -1.66
N VAL A 50 6.79 -21.92 -0.31
CA VAL A 50 7.18 -20.71 0.44
C VAL A 50 8.59 -20.27 0.08
N ALA A 51 9.56 -21.19 0.04
CA ALA A 51 10.95 -20.86 -0.28
C ALA A 51 11.10 -20.24 -1.68
N TRP A 52 10.40 -20.79 -2.69
CA TRP A 52 10.36 -20.21 -4.03
C TRP A 52 9.70 -18.83 -4.03
N SER A 53 8.60 -18.66 -3.31
CA SER A 53 7.91 -17.37 -3.19
C SER A 53 8.83 -16.30 -2.58
N LEU A 54 9.54 -16.65 -1.50
CA LEU A 54 10.51 -15.76 -0.86
C LEU A 54 11.69 -15.42 -1.77
N LEU A 55 12.17 -16.37 -2.59
CA LEU A 55 13.22 -16.11 -3.58
C LEU A 55 12.78 -15.07 -4.62
N PHE A 56 11.58 -15.20 -5.19
CA PHE A 56 11.08 -14.24 -6.18
C PHE A 56 10.78 -12.87 -5.57
N ILE A 57 10.25 -12.83 -4.35
CA ILE A 57 10.08 -11.57 -3.59
C ILE A 57 11.43 -10.90 -3.36
N PHE A 58 12.45 -11.67 -2.96
CA PHE A 58 13.80 -11.16 -2.78
C PHE A 58 14.36 -10.60 -4.09
N LEU A 59 14.25 -11.32 -5.21
CA LEU A 59 14.72 -10.83 -6.51
C LEU A 59 14.05 -9.51 -6.89
N LEU A 60 12.74 -9.38 -6.67
CA LEU A 60 12.00 -8.15 -6.95
C LEU A 60 12.46 -7.01 -6.04
N TYR A 61 12.52 -7.22 -4.73
CA TYR A 61 12.91 -6.18 -3.77
C TYR A 61 14.39 -5.79 -3.85
N PHE A 62 15.25 -6.69 -4.32
CA PHE A 62 16.65 -6.39 -4.56
C PHE A 62 16.83 -5.56 -5.84
N THR A 63 16.09 -5.87 -6.90
CA THR A 63 16.25 -5.22 -8.21
C THR A 63 15.51 -3.88 -8.31
N ALA A 64 14.37 -3.69 -7.64
CA ALA A 64 13.58 -2.46 -7.77
C ALA A 64 14.33 -1.18 -7.33
N PRO A 65 15.04 -1.13 -6.19
CA PRO A 65 15.84 0.04 -5.81
C PRO A 65 17.01 0.29 -6.77
N ALA A 66 17.65 -0.79 -7.26
CA ALA A 66 18.72 -0.69 -8.24
C ALA A 66 18.21 -0.09 -9.56
N TYR A 67 17.04 -0.51 -10.00
CA TYR A 67 16.36 0.03 -11.19
C TYR A 67 16.02 1.52 -11.03
N ALA A 68 15.48 1.93 -9.87
CA ALA A 68 15.18 3.33 -9.58
C ALA A 68 16.45 4.20 -9.54
N ALA A 69 17.55 3.68 -8.96
CA ALA A 69 18.84 4.36 -8.97
C ALA A 69 19.42 4.52 -10.38
N PHE A 70 19.28 3.48 -11.22
CA PHE A 70 19.67 3.52 -12.62
C PHE A 70 18.86 4.56 -13.40
N SER A 71 17.54 4.55 -13.27
CA SER A 71 16.66 5.56 -13.90
C SER A 71 17.07 6.99 -13.54
N LYS A 72 17.36 7.24 -12.26
CA LYS A 72 17.86 8.53 -11.79
C LYS A 72 19.18 8.92 -12.46
N LEU A 73 20.13 7.99 -12.56
CA LEU A 73 21.42 8.22 -13.22
C LEU A 73 21.23 8.59 -14.71
N GLU A 74 20.38 7.86 -15.41
CA GLU A 74 20.05 8.11 -16.82
C GLU A 74 19.44 9.50 -17.02
N VAL A 75 18.53 9.94 -16.13
CA VAL A 75 18.00 11.31 -16.17
C VAL A 75 19.12 12.34 -16.01
N TYR A 76 20.04 12.17 -15.06
CA TYR A 76 21.14 13.11 -14.85
C TYR A 76 22.12 13.19 -16.02
N GLN A 77 22.38 12.06 -16.68
CA GLN A 77 23.39 11.97 -17.73
C GLN A 77 22.84 12.33 -19.11
N ASN A 78 21.62 11.87 -19.43
CA ASN A 78 21.10 11.90 -20.79
C ASN A 78 19.98 12.94 -21.01
N VAL A 79 19.36 13.43 -19.94
CA VAL A 79 18.20 14.34 -20.02
C VAL A 79 18.55 15.75 -19.56
N ILE A 80 19.19 15.87 -18.39
CA ILE A 80 19.57 17.18 -17.85
C ILE A 80 20.69 17.80 -18.69
N GLY A 81 20.54 19.09 -19.02
CA GLY A 81 21.48 19.81 -19.89
C GLY A 81 21.20 19.66 -21.39
N GLN A 82 20.09 19.03 -21.79
CA GLN A 82 19.62 19.06 -23.18
C GLN A 82 19.02 20.44 -23.53
N PRO A 83 19.17 20.95 -24.77
CA PRO A 83 18.45 22.14 -25.21
C PRO A 83 16.94 21.92 -25.18
N LEU A 84 16.17 22.91 -24.69
CA LEU A 84 14.70 22.80 -24.61
C LEU A 84 14.03 22.60 -25.99
N ALA A 85 14.70 23.00 -27.07
CA ALA A 85 14.23 22.80 -28.43
C ALA A 85 14.33 21.35 -28.93
N ASN A 86 15.19 20.53 -28.30
CA ASN A 86 15.46 19.15 -28.72
C ASN A 86 15.39 18.19 -27.52
N LEU A 87 14.22 18.12 -26.90
CA LEU A 87 13.98 17.17 -25.83
C LEU A 87 13.64 15.77 -26.39
N PRO A 88 14.01 14.69 -25.68
CA PRO A 88 13.65 13.33 -26.08
C PRO A 88 12.14 13.12 -26.28
N ALA A 89 11.78 12.28 -27.26
CA ALA A 89 10.38 12.03 -27.63
C ALA A 89 9.50 11.54 -26.46
N TRP A 90 10.07 10.73 -25.55
CA TRP A 90 9.36 10.19 -24.39
C TRP A 90 8.79 11.30 -23.49
N ILE A 91 9.48 12.45 -23.35
CA ILE A 91 9.01 13.58 -22.55
C ILE A 91 7.65 14.06 -23.05
N TYR A 92 7.45 14.07 -24.37
CA TYR A 92 6.18 14.45 -24.99
C TYR A 92 5.11 13.35 -24.89
N THR A 93 5.50 12.09 -25.04
CA THR A 93 4.59 10.94 -24.89
C THR A 93 3.95 10.91 -23.50
N TYR A 94 4.78 11.01 -22.46
CA TYR A 94 4.30 11.00 -21.07
C TYR A 94 3.77 12.36 -20.61
N GLY A 95 4.17 13.47 -21.24
CA GLY A 95 3.60 14.80 -21.00
C GLY A 95 2.14 14.91 -21.45
N LYS A 96 1.76 14.24 -22.55
CA LYS A 96 0.35 14.10 -22.98
C LYS A 96 -0.53 13.35 -21.98
N LEU A 97 0.06 12.49 -21.17
CA LEU A 97 -0.61 11.74 -20.10
C LEU A 97 -0.60 12.50 -18.75
N GLU A 98 -0.10 13.74 -18.73
CA GLU A 98 0.08 14.57 -17.52
C GLU A 98 1.07 13.98 -16.49
N LEU A 99 1.93 13.04 -16.92
CA LEU A 99 2.90 12.34 -16.07
C LEU A 99 4.28 13.00 -16.07
N VAL A 100 4.57 13.86 -17.05
CA VAL A 100 5.83 14.61 -17.13
C VAL A 100 5.53 16.10 -17.33
N LYS A 101 6.13 16.93 -16.48
CA LYS A 101 6.03 18.38 -16.54
C LYS A 101 7.42 19.00 -16.69
N VAL A 102 7.50 20.04 -17.50
CA VAL A 102 8.70 20.86 -17.66
C VAL A 102 8.33 22.31 -17.38
N CYS A 103 9.07 23.00 -16.51
CA CYS A 103 8.80 24.38 -16.11
C CYS A 103 7.36 24.60 -15.59
N GLY A 104 6.81 23.59 -14.91
CA GLY A 104 5.47 23.62 -14.31
C GLY A 104 4.30 23.32 -15.25
N VAL A 105 4.52 23.16 -16.55
CA VAL A 105 3.48 22.81 -17.54
C VAL A 105 3.63 21.36 -18.00
N ASN A 106 2.52 20.72 -18.39
CA ASN A 106 2.55 19.41 -19.01
C ASN A 106 3.36 19.50 -20.31
N ALA A 107 4.33 18.61 -20.48
CA ALA A 107 5.26 18.64 -21.60
C ALA A 107 4.60 18.10 -22.88
N ILE A 108 3.61 18.80 -23.43
CA ILE A 108 2.81 18.31 -24.57
C ILE A 108 3.47 18.63 -25.90
N ASP A 109 4.01 19.86 -26.03
CA ASP A 109 4.68 20.35 -27.22
C ASP A 109 5.97 21.14 -26.87
N PRO A 110 6.90 21.30 -27.82
CA PRO A 110 8.13 22.07 -27.58
C PRO A 110 7.87 23.55 -27.32
N GLN A 111 6.84 24.13 -27.95
CA GLN A 111 6.57 25.57 -27.89
C GLN A 111 5.99 26.01 -26.54
N ALA A 112 5.07 25.24 -25.95
CA ALA A 112 4.55 25.53 -24.61
C ALA A 112 5.64 25.38 -23.54
N ILE A 113 6.56 24.43 -23.71
CA ILE A 113 7.71 24.27 -22.81
C ILE A 113 8.60 25.52 -22.89
N LEU A 114 8.98 25.95 -24.10
CA LEU A 114 9.80 27.14 -24.30
C LEU A 114 9.13 28.39 -23.70
N ALA A 115 7.84 28.58 -23.95
CA ALA A 115 7.06 29.70 -23.42
C ALA A 115 6.87 29.66 -21.89
N ALA A 116 6.83 28.46 -21.29
CA ALA A 116 6.77 28.29 -19.84
C ALA A 116 8.13 28.56 -19.18
N CYS A 117 9.21 27.99 -19.74
CA CYS A 117 10.56 28.16 -19.21
C CYS A 117 11.07 29.59 -19.38
N SER A 118 10.65 30.33 -20.41
CA SER A 118 11.01 31.74 -20.60
C SER A 118 10.46 32.69 -19.52
N LYS A 119 9.44 32.26 -18.76
CA LYS A 119 8.91 33.02 -17.61
C LYS A 119 9.81 32.94 -16.38
N ILE A 120 10.76 32.01 -16.37
CA ILE A 120 11.69 31.82 -15.25
C ILE A 120 12.90 32.75 -15.47
N ALA A 121 13.19 33.61 -14.49
CA ALA A 121 14.33 34.52 -14.56
C ALA A 121 15.65 33.75 -14.76
N ASN A 122 16.50 34.23 -15.67
CA ASN A 122 17.81 33.66 -16.00
C ASN A 122 17.79 32.20 -16.49
N HIS A 123 16.73 31.78 -17.18
CA HIS A 123 16.68 30.44 -17.77
C HIS A 123 17.59 30.34 -19.00
N ALA A 124 18.65 29.53 -18.94
CA ALA A 124 19.68 29.40 -19.98
C ALA A 124 19.26 28.63 -21.25
N GLY A 125 17.96 28.45 -21.50
CA GLY A 125 17.45 27.64 -22.63
C GLY A 125 17.77 26.13 -22.58
N MET A 126 18.38 25.65 -21.50
CA MET A 126 18.77 24.26 -21.27
C MET A 126 17.92 23.66 -20.16
N LEU A 127 17.55 22.38 -20.27
CA LEU A 127 16.75 21.71 -19.25
C LEU A 127 17.56 21.55 -17.95
N ARG A 128 17.09 22.15 -16.87
CA ARG A 128 17.70 22.00 -15.54
C ARG A 128 16.87 21.02 -14.70
N LEU A 129 17.52 20.36 -13.74
CA LEU A 129 16.85 19.42 -12.85
C LEU A 129 15.63 20.02 -12.11
N PRO A 130 15.67 21.26 -11.57
CA PRO A 130 14.51 21.82 -10.87
C PRO A 130 13.30 22.06 -11.76
N ASP A 131 13.49 22.13 -13.08
CA ASP A 131 12.42 22.40 -14.03
C ASP A 131 11.74 21.11 -14.52
N LEU A 132 12.36 19.94 -14.33
CA LEU A 132 11.84 18.65 -14.76
C LEU A 132 11.14 17.95 -13.58
N ALA A 133 9.84 17.68 -13.74
CA ALA A 133 9.07 16.87 -12.82
C ALA A 133 8.54 15.62 -13.53
N ILE A 134 8.99 14.46 -13.07
CA ILE A 134 8.53 13.14 -13.54
C ILE A 134 7.65 12.55 -12.44
N ASN A 135 6.44 12.11 -12.77
CA ASN A 135 5.58 11.40 -11.85
C ASN A 135 6.23 10.07 -11.43
N THR A 136 6.19 9.73 -10.14
CA THR A 136 6.84 8.53 -9.61
C THR A 136 6.32 7.24 -10.23
N ASP A 137 5.06 7.22 -10.65
CA ASP A 137 4.38 6.03 -11.15
C ASP A 137 4.75 5.71 -12.61
N THR A 138 5.33 6.68 -13.34
CA THR A 138 5.80 6.45 -14.72
C THR A 138 7.24 5.97 -14.81
N ILE A 139 8.02 6.03 -13.73
CA ILE A 139 9.47 5.76 -13.77
C ILE A 139 9.77 4.38 -14.35
N VAL A 140 9.05 3.34 -13.89
CA VAL A 140 9.32 1.96 -14.33
C VAL A 140 9.08 1.78 -15.82
N ILE A 141 7.99 2.33 -16.35
CA ILE A 141 7.61 2.17 -17.76
C ILE A 141 8.42 3.07 -18.70
N SER A 142 8.85 4.25 -18.23
CA SER A 142 9.59 5.20 -19.07
C SER A 142 11.11 4.99 -19.07
N THR A 143 11.68 4.32 -18.05
CA THR A 143 13.14 4.14 -17.94
C THR A 143 13.81 3.50 -19.16
N PRO A 144 13.24 2.48 -19.84
CA PRO A 144 13.84 1.96 -21.08
C PRO A 144 13.94 3.02 -22.17
N GLU A 145 12.94 3.92 -22.28
CA GLU A 145 12.94 5.03 -23.23
C GLU A 145 13.91 6.14 -22.82
N ILE A 146 14.03 6.41 -21.51
CA ILE A 146 15.02 7.35 -20.95
C ILE A 146 16.44 6.88 -21.27
N ALA A 147 16.69 5.58 -21.16
CA ALA A 147 17.98 4.95 -21.48
C ALA A 147 18.22 4.75 -22.99
N GLY A 148 17.30 5.19 -23.86
CA GLY A 148 17.42 5.06 -25.31
C GLY A 148 17.38 3.60 -25.81
N MET A 149 16.76 2.69 -25.05
CA MET A 149 16.61 1.29 -25.45
C MET A 149 15.62 1.16 -26.61
N PRO A 150 15.75 0.10 -27.45
CA PRO A 150 14.78 -0.17 -28.50
C PRO A 150 13.34 -0.27 -27.97
N TYR A 151 12.37 0.19 -28.76
CA TYR A 151 10.95 0.20 -28.39
C TYR A 151 10.42 -1.18 -27.96
N VAL A 152 11.02 -2.27 -28.45
CA VAL A 152 10.68 -3.64 -28.05
C VAL A 152 10.93 -3.88 -26.57
N ILE A 153 12.00 -3.32 -26.00
CA ILE A 153 12.33 -3.45 -24.58
C ILE A 153 11.37 -2.62 -23.73
N ALA A 154 11.06 -1.38 -24.16
CA ALA A 154 10.04 -0.55 -23.51
C ALA A 154 8.67 -1.26 -23.51
N GLY A 155 8.28 -1.84 -24.66
CA GLY A 155 7.07 -2.64 -24.80
C GLY A 155 7.06 -3.89 -23.91
N LEU A 156 8.19 -4.60 -23.77
CA LEU A 156 8.32 -5.77 -22.91
C LEU A 156 8.17 -5.40 -21.42
N VAL A 157 8.77 -4.30 -20.99
CA VAL A 157 8.64 -3.80 -19.61
C VAL A 157 7.21 -3.36 -19.33
N ALA A 158 6.57 -2.63 -20.26
CA ALA A 158 5.17 -2.24 -20.15
C ALA A 158 4.24 -3.46 -20.09
N ALA A 159 4.47 -4.47 -20.94
CA ALA A 159 3.71 -5.72 -20.94
C ALA A 159 3.88 -6.50 -19.62
N GLY A 160 5.11 -6.58 -19.09
CA GLY A 160 5.38 -7.19 -17.79
C GLY A 160 4.69 -6.46 -16.63
N GLY A 161 4.74 -5.12 -16.63
CA GLY A 161 4.03 -4.30 -15.65
C GLY A 161 2.51 -4.49 -15.69
N LEU A 162 1.92 -4.53 -16.90
CA LEU A 162 0.50 -4.81 -17.09
C LEU A 162 0.14 -6.23 -16.63
N ALA A 163 0.95 -7.24 -16.97
CA ALA A 163 0.73 -8.62 -16.56
C ALA A 163 0.75 -8.77 -15.04
N ALA A 164 1.69 -8.12 -14.35
CA ALA A 164 1.76 -8.11 -12.89
C ALA A 164 0.55 -7.44 -12.24
N ALA A 165 0.11 -6.29 -12.79
CA ALA A 165 -1.08 -5.58 -12.31
C ALA A 165 -2.35 -6.43 -12.49
N LEU A 166 -2.54 -7.02 -13.67
CA LEU A 166 -3.69 -7.88 -13.98
C LEU A 166 -3.71 -9.15 -13.13
N SER A 167 -2.56 -9.80 -12.93
CA SER A 167 -2.46 -10.98 -12.05
C SER A 167 -2.85 -10.66 -10.60
N THR A 168 -2.48 -9.47 -10.11
CA THR A 168 -2.82 -9.05 -8.74
C THR A 168 -4.29 -8.69 -8.63
N ALA A 169 -4.82 -7.96 -9.62
CA ALA A 169 -6.23 -7.60 -9.70
C ALA A 169 -7.13 -8.84 -9.73
N ASP A 170 -6.82 -9.83 -10.58
CA ASP A 170 -7.56 -11.09 -10.65
C ASP A 170 -7.57 -11.83 -9.30
N GLY A 171 -6.39 -12.01 -8.69
CA GLY A 171 -6.25 -12.70 -7.40
C GLY A 171 -7.03 -12.03 -6.27
N LEU A 172 -6.98 -10.70 -6.16
CA LEU A 172 -7.70 -9.95 -5.13
C LEU A 172 -9.21 -9.90 -5.40
N LEU A 173 -9.63 -9.71 -6.65
CA LEU A 173 -11.05 -9.71 -7.02
C LEU A 173 -11.69 -11.07 -6.73
N LEU A 174 -11.00 -12.16 -7.09
CA LEU A 174 -11.47 -13.51 -6.78
C LEU A 174 -11.54 -13.76 -5.27
N ALA A 175 -10.53 -13.30 -4.50
CA ALA A 175 -10.54 -13.44 -3.05
C ALA A 175 -11.73 -12.68 -2.41
N ILE A 176 -11.99 -11.45 -2.83
CA ILE A 176 -13.12 -10.64 -2.34
C ILE A 176 -14.46 -11.28 -2.75
N ALA A 177 -14.60 -11.69 -4.01
CA ALA A 177 -15.82 -12.32 -4.50
C ALA A 177 -16.11 -13.65 -3.79
N ASN A 178 -15.08 -14.43 -3.48
CA ASN A 178 -15.21 -15.67 -2.70
C ASN A 178 -15.58 -15.38 -1.25
N ALA A 179 -14.96 -14.40 -0.59
CA ALA A 179 -15.33 -14.00 0.76
C ALA A 179 -16.79 -13.53 0.83
N LEU A 180 -17.24 -12.69 -0.10
CA LEU A 180 -18.62 -12.22 -0.15
C LEU A 180 -19.61 -13.34 -0.49
N SER A 181 -19.29 -14.22 -1.43
CA SER A 181 -20.22 -15.29 -1.82
C SER A 181 -20.27 -16.44 -0.79
N HIS A 182 -19.14 -16.81 -0.19
CA HIS A 182 -19.07 -17.91 0.76
C HIS A 182 -19.40 -17.47 2.18
N ASP A 183 -18.79 -16.38 2.68
CA ASP A 183 -18.90 -16.00 4.09
C ASP A 183 -20.14 -15.14 4.36
N VAL A 184 -20.56 -14.30 3.41
CA VAL A 184 -21.77 -13.49 3.55
C VAL A 184 -22.97 -14.22 2.95
N TYR A 185 -22.98 -14.46 1.63
CA TYR A 185 -24.17 -15.01 0.97
C TYR A 185 -24.47 -16.44 1.43
N TYR A 186 -23.54 -17.36 1.26
CA TYR A 186 -23.78 -18.75 1.59
C TYR A 186 -23.91 -18.97 3.11
N LYS A 187 -22.99 -18.46 3.92
CA LYS A 187 -22.98 -18.77 5.35
C LYS A 187 -23.98 -17.96 6.19
N MET A 188 -24.31 -16.72 5.81
CA MET A 188 -25.22 -15.85 6.58
C MET A 188 -26.60 -15.66 5.94
N ILE A 189 -26.73 -15.64 4.62
CA ILE A 189 -28.00 -15.32 3.93
C ILE A 189 -28.78 -16.59 3.55
N ASP A 190 -28.17 -17.49 2.77
CA ASP A 190 -28.81 -18.73 2.29
C ASP A 190 -27.87 -19.94 2.40
N PRO A 191 -27.82 -20.60 3.58
CA PRO A 191 -27.03 -21.80 3.84
C PRO A 191 -27.44 -23.03 3.02
N ASN A 192 -28.58 -22.99 2.35
CA ASN A 192 -29.08 -24.11 1.56
C ASN A 192 -29.02 -23.82 0.05
N ALA A 193 -28.38 -22.72 -0.36
CA ALA A 193 -28.26 -22.36 -1.77
C ALA A 193 -27.59 -23.48 -2.59
N PRO A 194 -28.17 -23.88 -3.74
CA PRO A 194 -27.56 -24.91 -4.60
C PRO A 194 -26.25 -24.40 -5.23
N THR A 195 -25.32 -25.31 -5.54
CA THR A 195 -23.96 -24.99 -6.03
C THR A 195 -23.98 -24.07 -7.26
N GLN A 196 -24.91 -24.29 -8.19
CA GLN A 196 -25.06 -23.45 -9.38
C GLN A 196 -25.34 -21.97 -9.01
N ARG A 197 -26.24 -21.75 -8.06
CA ARG A 197 -26.60 -20.40 -7.60
C ARG A 197 -25.41 -19.71 -6.93
N ARG A 198 -24.63 -20.44 -6.11
CA ARG A 198 -23.42 -19.91 -5.48
C ARG A 198 -22.39 -19.44 -6.51
N LEU A 199 -22.17 -20.23 -7.56
CA LEU A 199 -21.23 -19.88 -8.63
C LEU A 199 -21.70 -18.64 -9.42
N VAL A 200 -22.99 -18.52 -9.70
CA VAL A 200 -23.56 -17.33 -10.35
C VAL A 200 -23.41 -16.10 -9.47
N VAL A 201 -23.74 -16.20 -8.18
CA VAL A 201 -23.61 -15.10 -7.21
C VAL A 201 -22.16 -14.66 -7.08
N ALA A 202 -21.20 -15.58 -6.97
CA ALA A 202 -19.78 -15.26 -6.92
C ALA A 202 -19.31 -14.48 -8.16
N ARG A 203 -19.73 -14.88 -9.37
CA ARG A 203 -19.39 -14.18 -10.62
C ARG A 203 -20.03 -12.80 -10.72
N VAL A 204 -21.29 -12.66 -10.31
CA VAL A 204 -21.99 -11.36 -10.27
C VAL A 204 -21.32 -10.41 -9.28
N LEU A 205 -21.01 -10.89 -8.07
CA LEU A 205 -20.28 -10.12 -7.07
C LEU A 205 -18.89 -9.70 -7.55
N LEU A 206 -18.17 -10.59 -8.26
CA LEU A 206 -16.88 -10.26 -8.87
C LEU A 206 -17.00 -9.07 -9.83
N VAL A 207 -17.99 -9.09 -10.73
CA VAL A 207 -18.21 -7.99 -11.69
C VAL A 207 -18.58 -6.69 -10.95
N ILE A 208 -19.46 -6.75 -9.94
CA ILE A 208 -19.83 -5.58 -9.14
C ILE A 208 -18.61 -4.97 -8.45
N VAL A 209 -17.80 -5.79 -7.78
CA VAL A 209 -16.58 -5.34 -7.10
C VAL A 209 -15.58 -4.75 -8.09
N ALA A 210 -15.41 -5.37 -9.26
CA ALA A 210 -14.54 -4.86 -10.31
C ALA A 210 -14.98 -3.47 -10.81
N VAL A 211 -16.28 -3.25 -11.03
CA VAL A 211 -16.82 -1.94 -11.44
C VAL A 211 -16.63 -0.89 -10.35
N LEU A 212 -16.91 -1.24 -9.08
CA LEU A 212 -16.70 -0.32 -7.95
C LEU A 212 -15.20 0.03 -7.75
N ALA A 213 -14.31 -0.94 -7.92
CA ALA A 213 -12.87 -0.73 -7.87
C ALA A 213 -12.40 0.17 -9.02
N ALA A 214 -12.88 -0.06 -10.25
CA ALA A 214 -12.56 0.78 -11.40
C ALA A 214 -13.09 2.22 -11.22
N PHE A 215 -14.31 2.38 -10.69
CA PHE A 215 -14.88 3.67 -10.39
C PHE A 215 -14.07 4.44 -9.33
N THR A 216 -13.73 3.80 -8.21
CA THR A 216 -12.92 4.43 -7.16
C THR A 216 -11.49 4.73 -7.59
N ALA A 217 -10.89 3.90 -8.45
CA ALA A 217 -9.59 4.19 -9.05
C ALA A 217 -9.63 5.40 -10.00
N SER A 218 -10.73 5.63 -10.70
CA SER A 218 -10.88 6.74 -11.65
C SER A 218 -10.86 8.13 -10.99
N THR A 219 -11.21 8.23 -9.70
CA THR A 219 -11.25 9.50 -8.97
C THR A 219 -9.89 9.97 -8.43
N ARG A 220 -8.84 9.15 -8.55
CA ARG A 220 -7.45 9.44 -8.10
C ARG A 220 -7.38 10.13 -6.72
N PRO A 221 -7.90 9.51 -5.65
CA PRO A 221 -8.09 10.19 -4.35
C PRO A 221 -6.78 10.49 -3.59
N ALA A 222 -5.70 9.76 -3.89
CA ALA A 222 -4.35 9.96 -3.37
C ALA A 222 -3.32 9.24 -4.24
N ASP A 223 -2.04 9.44 -3.96
CA ASP A 223 -0.94 8.69 -4.58
C ASP A 223 -1.05 7.19 -4.24
N ILE A 224 -0.59 6.34 -5.18
CA ILE A 224 -0.70 4.88 -5.06
C ILE A 224 -0.08 4.38 -3.75
N LEU A 225 1.10 4.91 -3.39
CA LEU A 225 1.78 4.57 -2.14
C LEU A 225 0.88 4.81 -0.92
N ALA A 226 0.22 5.98 -0.84
CA ALA A 226 -0.64 6.32 0.29
C ALA A 226 -1.86 5.39 0.35
N MET A 227 -2.54 5.16 -0.78
CA MET A 227 -3.73 4.30 -0.84
C MET A 227 -3.41 2.87 -0.39
N VAL A 228 -2.29 2.32 -0.89
CA VAL A 228 -1.82 0.98 -0.52
C VAL A 228 -1.45 0.94 0.96
N SER A 229 -0.66 1.89 1.46
CA SER A 229 -0.26 1.93 2.87
C SER A 229 -1.44 2.08 3.83
N TRP A 230 -2.48 2.83 3.46
CA TRP A 230 -3.72 2.94 4.25
C TRP A 230 -4.46 1.60 4.30
N ALA A 231 -4.61 0.92 3.17
CA ALA A 231 -5.25 -0.40 3.12
C ALA A 231 -4.51 -1.44 3.97
N PHE A 232 -3.18 -1.50 3.86
CA PHE A 232 -2.35 -2.39 4.67
C PHE A 232 -2.37 -2.02 6.15
N SER A 233 -2.42 -0.73 6.49
CA SER A 233 -2.53 -0.28 7.87
C SER A 233 -3.86 -0.70 8.51
N LEU A 234 -4.96 -0.54 7.79
CA LEU A 234 -6.28 -0.98 8.26
C LEU A 234 -6.33 -2.51 8.43
N ALA A 235 -5.76 -3.26 7.48
CA ALA A 235 -5.66 -4.72 7.58
C ALA A 235 -4.81 -5.15 8.78
N ALA A 236 -3.64 -4.51 8.97
CA ALA A 236 -2.75 -4.77 10.10
C ALA A 236 -3.49 -4.54 11.43
N ALA A 237 -4.08 -3.37 11.62
CA ALA A 237 -4.74 -3.00 12.87
C ALA A 237 -6.01 -3.83 13.14
N GLY A 238 -6.76 -4.18 12.09
CA GLY A 238 -8.00 -4.93 12.19
C GLY A 238 -7.80 -6.44 12.40
N ASN A 239 -6.89 -7.08 11.67
CA ASN A 239 -6.83 -8.54 11.61
C ASN A 239 -5.65 -9.14 12.39
N PHE A 240 -4.51 -8.45 12.42
CA PHE A 240 -3.28 -9.03 12.94
C PHE A 240 -3.33 -9.43 14.42
N PRO A 241 -3.90 -8.61 15.35
CA PRO A 241 -4.00 -9.01 16.75
C PRO A 241 -4.80 -10.31 16.93
N ALA A 242 -5.92 -10.44 16.23
CA ALA A 242 -6.78 -11.62 16.27
C ALA A 242 -6.08 -12.87 15.71
N LEU A 243 -5.35 -12.73 14.60
CA LEU A 243 -4.57 -13.82 14.00
C LEU A 243 -3.46 -14.30 14.93
N VAL A 244 -2.67 -13.37 15.50
CA VAL A 244 -1.54 -13.72 16.36
C VAL A 244 -2.03 -14.32 17.69
N LEU A 245 -2.94 -13.64 18.39
CA LEU A 245 -3.41 -14.14 19.68
C LEU A 245 -4.27 -15.39 19.53
N GLY A 246 -5.06 -15.52 18.45
CA GLY A 246 -5.82 -16.72 18.16
C GLY A 246 -4.93 -17.95 17.96
N VAL A 247 -3.78 -17.79 17.30
CA VAL A 247 -2.86 -18.91 17.07
C VAL A 247 -1.98 -19.18 18.27
N TRP A 248 -1.44 -18.17 18.98
CA TRP A 248 -0.39 -18.35 19.99
C TRP A 248 -0.83 -18.16 21.46
N TRP A 249 -2.01 -17.62 21.74
CA TRP A 249 -2.48 -17.37 23.11
C TRP A 249 -3.76 -18.16 23.44
N LYS A 250 -3.63 -19.18 24.31
CA LYS A 250 -4.73 -20.11 24.66
C LYS A 250 -5.96 -19.45 25.29
N ARG A 251 -5.79 -18.26 25.88
CA ARG A 251 -6.87 -17.51 26.54
C ARG A 251 -7.70 -16.68 25.55
N ALA A 252 -7.23 -16.53 24.30
CA ALA A 252 -7.94 -15.81 23.26
C ALA A 252 -9.34 -16.41 23.02
N ASN A 253 -10.38 -15.57 23.04
CA ASN A 253 -11.75 -15.97 22.80
C ASN A 253 -12.44 -15.04 21.79
N SER A 254 -13.65 -15.41 21.34
CA SER A 254 -14.39 -14.68 20.32
C SER A 254 -14.75 -13.25 20.73
N ALA A 255 -15.18 -13.05 21.98
CA ALA A 255 -15.52 -11.72 22.49
C ALA A 255 -14.30 -10.78 22.49
N GLY A 256 -13.15 -11.26 22.96
CA GLY A 256 -11.91 -10.51 22.92
C GLY A 256 -11.42 -10.25 21.50
N ALA A 257 -11.51 -11.24 20.61
CA ALA A 257 -11.16 -11.06 19.21
C ALA A 257 -12.01 -9.95 18.55
N ILE A 258 -13.34 -10.02 18.65
CA ILE A 258 -14.24 -9.03 18.06
C ILE A 258 -13.95 -7.62 18.62
N ALA A 259 -13.82 -7.49 19.94
CA ALA A 259 -13.54 -6.20 20.58
C ALA A 259 -12.17 -5.64 20.15
N GLY A 260 -11.14 -6.49 20.06
CA GLY A 260 -9.81 -6.11 19.60
C GLY A 260 -9.79 -5.68 18.13
N MET A 261 -10.48 -6.42 17.26
CA MET A 261 -10.60 -6.06 15.84
C MET A 261 -11.29 -4.70 15.67
N ILE A 262 -12.41 -4.47 16.35
CA ILE A 262 -13.16 -3.21 16.30
C ILE A 262 -12.32 -2.05 16.84
N ALA A 263 -11.66 -2.24 18.00
CA ALA A 263 -10.87 -1.18 18.62
C ALA A 263 -9.61 -0.84 17.80
N GLY A 264 -8.89 -1.85 17.31
CA GLY A 264 -7.69 -1.66 16.50
C GLY A 264 -8.01 -1.02 15.15
N PHE A 265 -8.98 -1.58 14.43
CA PHE A 265 -9.45 -1.00 13.16
C PHE A 265 -10.01 0.41 13.37
N GLY A 266 -10.84 0.61 14.39
CA GLY A 266 -11.44 1.89 14.72
C GLY A 266 -10.41 2.97 15.05
N ALA A 267 -9.36 2.65 15.81
CA ALA A 267 -8.29 3.59 16.13
C ALA A 267 -7.44 3.96 14.90
N CYS A 268 -7.13 2.97 14.05
CA CYS A 268 -6.42 3.20 12.79
C CYS A 268 -7.26 4.07 11.84
N LEU A 269 -8.54 3.74 11.68
CA LEU A 269 -9.48 4.49 10.85
C LEU A 269 -9.68 5.92 11.39
N PHE A 270 -9.82 6.08 12.69
CA PHE A 270 -9.90 7.39 13.35
C PHE A 270 -8.68 8.25 13.01
N TYR A 271 -7.47 7.70 13.18
CA TYR A 271 -6.24 8.42 12.87
C TYR A 271 -6.16 8.82 11.39
N LEU A 272 -6.52 7.91 10.48
CA LEU A 272 -6.56 8.17 9.04
C LEU A 272 -7.56 9.26 8.68
N VAL A 273 -8.80 9.15 9.16
CA VAL A 273 -9.88 10.08 8.82
C VAL A 273 -9.59 11.47 9.37
N VAL A 274 -9.15 11.56 10.63
CA VAL A 274 -8.81 12.86 11.25
C VAL A 274 -7.61 13.49 10.54
N SER A 275 -6.51 12.76 10.32
CA SER A 275 -5.32 13.35 9.68
C SER A 275 -5.49 13.69 8.20
N ARG A 276 -6.38 12.99 7.47
CA ARG A 276 -6.60 13.20 6.03
C ARG A 276 -7.74 14.17 5.72
N TYR A 277 -8.88 14.02 6.37
CA TYR A 277 -10.12 14.72 6.03
C TYR A 277 -10.53 15.80 7.03
N TYR A 278 -10.16 15.65 8.31
CA TYR A 278 -10.48 16.63 9.36
C TYR A 278 -9.27 17.06 10.21
N PRO A 279 -8.13 17.44 9.58
CA PRO A 279 -6.90 17.69 10.32
C PRO A 279 -6.97 18.95 11.20
N ALA A 280 -7.80 19.95 10.89
CA ALA A 280 -8.00 21.12 11.76
C ALA A 280 -8.63 20.72 13.10
N LEU A 281 -9.58 19.78 13.07
CA LEU A 281 -10.16 19.17 14.27
C LEU A 281 -9.11 18.31 14.98
N GLY A 282 -8.28 17.59 14.24
CA GLY A 282 -7.14 16.84 14.78
C GLY A 282 -6.19 17.70 15.61
N VAL A 283 -5.87 18.89 15.13
CA VAL A 283 -5.03 19.84 15.87
C VAL A 283 -5.76 20.40 17.08
N SER A 284 -6.97 20.93 16.90
CA SER A 284 -7.67 21.69 17.94
C SER A 284 -8.24 20.83 19.06
N ALA A 285 -8.79 19.66 18.74
CA ALA A 285 -9.45 18.78 19.71
C ALA A 285 -8.56 17.63 20.18
N PHE A 286 -7.64 17.15 19.34
CA PHE A 286 -6.84 15.95 19.61
C PHE A 286 -5.33 16.20 19.74
N GLY A 287 -4.89 17.47 19.70
CA GLY A 287 -3.49 17.84 19.93
C GLY A 287 -2.52 17.28 18.88
N MET A 288 -2.98 16.99 17.66
CA MET A 288 -2.08 16.64 16.57
C MET A 288 -1.23 17.85 16.21
N THR A 289 0.08 17.64 16.01
CA THR A 289 1.00 18.71 15.65
C THR A 289 1.49 18.54 14.21
N SER A 290 2.11 19.59 13.66
CA SER A 290 2.75 19.47 12.34
C SER A 290 3.82 18.40 12.38
N LEU A 291 3.87 17.60 11.32
CA LEU A 291 5.02 16.73 11.05
C LEU A 291 6.29 17.59 10.91
N LEU A 292 7.42 17.00 11.23
CA LEU A 292 8.73 17.64 11.17
C LEU A 292 9.48 17.18 9.93
N ASN A 293 10.13 18.13 9.26
CA ASN A 293 11.03 17.84 8.15
C ASN A 293 12.23 17.02 8.67
N PRO A 294 12.57 15.90 8.01
CA PRO A 294 13.59 14.98 8.53
C PRO A 294 15.03 15.54 8.44
N ILE A 295 15.27 16.54 7.59
CA ILE A 295 16.58 17.18 7.42
C ILE A 295 16.72 18.38 8.36
N THR A 296 15.72 19.27 8.35
CA THR A 296 15.82 20.56 9.07
C THR A 296 15.24 20.51 10.48
N GLY A 297 14.44 19.49 10.81
CA GLY A 297 13.67 19.41 12.06
C GLY A 297 12.56 20.47 12.16
N ALA A 298 12.38 21.31 11.14
CA ALA A 298 11.37 22.36 11.13
C ALA A 298 9.97 21.78 10.85
N PRO A 299 8.89 22.40 11.36
CA PRO A 299 7.53 22.05 10.99
C PRO A 299 7.33 22.11 9.48
N VAL A 300 6.73 21.06 8.91
CA VAL A 300 6.37 21.01 7.48
C VAL A 300 5.25 22.01 7.16
N VAL A 301 4.39 22.32 8.13
CA VAL A 301 3.32 23.31 8.02
C VAL A 301 3.27 24.18 9.25
N ASP A 302 3.10 25.48 9.05
CA ASP A 302 2.73 26.40 10.12
C ASP A 302 1.25 26.22 10.47
N VAL A 303 1.01 25.50 11.55
CA VAL A 303 -0.34 25.15 12.01
C VAL A 303 -1.13 26.38 12.45
N VAL A 304 -0.47 27.36 13.05
CA VAL A 304 -1.12 28.60 13.53
C VAL A 304 -1.62 29.39 12.33
N LYS A 305 -0.78 29.54 11.31
CA LYS A 305 -1.16 30.22 10.08
C LYS A 305 -2.24 29.45 9.31
N ALA A 306 -2.16 28.12 9.26
CA ALA A 306 -3.15 27.30 8.57
C ALA A 306 -4.53 27.37 9.25
N LEU A 307 -4.59 27.41 10.59
CA LEU A 307 -5.84 27.54 11.33
C LEU A 307 -6.45 28.96 11.30
N ALA A 308 -5.69 29.96 10.86
CA ALA A 308 -6.19 31.33 10.72
C ALA A 308 -7.23 31.47 9.59
N ASP A 309 -7.22 30.57 8.60
CA ASP A 309 -8.22 30.49 7.53
C ASP A 309 -8.98 29.15 7.57
N PRO A 310 -10.15 29.09 8.23
CA PRO A 310 -10.93 27.86 8.37
C PRO A 310 -11.36 27.24 7.04
N ALA A 311 -11.48 28.02 5.96
CA ALA A 311 -11.93 27.51 4.67
C ALA A 311 -10.86 26.66 3.97
N THR A 312 -9.58 26.91 4.25
CA THR A 312 -8.45 26.22 3.61
C THR A 312 -7.64 25.36 4.58
N ALA A 313 -7.86 25.51 5.90
CA ALA A 313 -7.14 24.80 6.96
C ALA A 313 -7.04 23.29 6.71
N ASP A 314 -8.16 22.62 6.42
CA ASP A 314 -8.16 21.17 6.23
C ASP A 314 -7.35 20.73 5.00
N ALA A 315 -7.46 21.46 3.89
CA ALA A 315 -6.71 21.18 2.68
C ALA A 315 -5.19 21.38 2.86
N VAL A 316 -4.79 22.38 3.64
CA VAL A 316 -3.38 22.69 3.90
C VAL A 316 -2.74 21.67 4.84
N LEU A 317 -3.47 21.26 5.89
CA LEU A 317 -3.00 20.36 6.94
C LEU A 317 -3.14 18.87 6.59
N ALA A 318 -3.93 18.51 5.58
CA ALA A 318 -4.19 17.13 5.18
C ALA A 318 -2.91 16.31 4.99
N SER A 319 -2.81 15.18 5.69
CA SER A 319 -1.64 14.28 5.71
C SER A 319 -0.32 14.92 6.19
N LYS A 320 -0.37 16.11 6.80
CA LYS A 320 0.80 16.83 7.32
C LYS A 320 0.77 17.07 8.83
N VAL A 321 -0.25 16.54 9.49
CA VAL A 321 -0.39 16.56 10.95
C VAL A 321 -0.49 15.13 11.49
N GLY A 322 -0.03 14.94 12.71
CA GLY A 322 -0.13 13.66 13.39
C GLY A 322 0.44 13.70 14.81
N TRP A 323 0.23 12.61 15.55
CA TRP A 323 0.90 12.41 16.84
C TRP A 323 2.32 11.89 16.66
N PHE A 324 3.22 12.33 17.54
CA PHE A 324 4.61 11.85 17.64
C PHE A 324 5.39 11.86 16.32
N ASN A 325 5.11 12.82 15.43
CA ASN A 325 5.70 12.89 14.10
C ASN A 325 5.47 11.63 13.24
N VAL A 326 4.34 10.93 13.44
CA VAL A 326 3.93 9.76 12.65
C VAL A 326 3.02 10.22 11.50
N ASN A 327 3.30 9.75 10.29
CA ASN A 327 2.48 10.02 9.12
C ASN A 327 1.28 9.06 9.07
N ASN A 328 0.18 9.50 8.48
CA ASN A 328 -1.05 8.73 8.35
C ASN A 328 -0.92 7.43 7.55
N ILE A 329 0.07 7.35 6.66
CA ILE A 329 0.42 6.10 5.95
C ILE A 329 0.88 4.98 6.88
N SER A 330 1.27 5.31 8.11
CA SER A 330 1.73 4.36 9.14
C SER A 330 0.76 4.31 10.34
N SER A 331 -0.52 4.58 10.11
CA SER A 331 -1.56 4.67 11.14
C SER A 331 -1.77 3.39 11.96
N ALA A 332 -1.39 2.21 11.43
CA ALA A 332 -1.46 0.96 12.19
C ALA A 332 -0.56 0.94 13.42
N LEU A 333 0.45 1.81 13.49
CA LEU A 333 1.31 1.94 14.67
C LEU A 333 0.50 2.25 15.94
N PHE A 334 -0.64 2.93 15.81
CA PHE A 334 -1.57 3.19 16.91
C PHE A 334 -2.63 2.09 17.05
N GLY A 335 -3.16 1.60 15.92
CA GLY A 335 -4.21 0.59 15.92
C GLY A 335 -3.75 -0.78 16.45
N LEU A 336 -2.50 -1.18 16.17
CA LEU A 336 -1.96 -2.48 16.59
C LEU A 336 -1.90 -2.62 18.12
N PRO A 337 -1.22 -1.72 18.89
CA PRO A 337 -1.20 -1.82 20.34
C PRO A 337 -2.60 -1.81 20.97
N ILE A 338 -3.51 -0.98 20.44
CA ILE A 338 -4.89 -0.91 20.93
C ILE A 338 -5.62 -2.23 20.67
N GLY A 339 -5.51 -2.79 19.47
CA GLY A 339 -6.13 -4.07 19.13
C GLY A 339 -5.62 -5.21 20.00
N PHE A 340 -4.29 -5.30 20.22
CA PHE A 340 -3.70 -6.29 21.14
C PHE A 340 -4.18 -6.07 22.58
N GLY A 341 -4.10 -4.84 23.08
CA GLY A 341 -4.47 -4.50 24.46
C GLY A 341 -5.94 -4.80 24.75
N VAL A 342 -6.85 -4.34 23.90
CA VAL A 342 -8.28 -4.58 24.05
C VAL A 342 -8.60 -6.08 23.94
N MET A 343 -8.01 -6.79 22.98
CA MET A 343 -8.22 -8.23 22.85
C MET A 343 -7.77 -8.97 24.10
N ILE A 344 -6.61 -8.62 24.67
CA ILE A 344 -6.09 -9.25 25.89
C ILE A 344 -7.02 -8.97 27.07
N ILE A 345 -7.36 -7.70 27.31
CA ILE A 345 -8.19 -7.29 28.44
C ILE A 345 -9.57 -7.95 28.37
N VAL A 346 -10.25 -7.86 27.22
CA VAL A 346 -11.60 -8.43 27.07
C VAL A 346 -11.56 -9.95 27.17
N SER A 347 -10.55 -10.62 26.59
CA SER A 347 -10.40 -12.07 26.72
C SER A 347 -10.20 -12.50 28.18
N LEU A 348 -9.48 -11.72 28.99
CA LEU A 348 -9.29 -12.00 30.42
C LEU A 348 -10.57 -11.79 31.23
N LEU A 349 -11.37 -10.79 30.88
CA LEU A 349 -12.64 -10.45 31.55
C LEU A 349 -13.82 -11.34 31.15
N THR A 350 -13.69 -12.11 30.07
CA THR A 350 -14.76 -12.98 29.55
C THR A 350 -14.43 -14.47 29.78
N PRO A 351 -15.41 -15.37 29.68
CA PRO A 351 -15.21 -16.80 29.91
C PRO A 351 -14.08 -17.39 29.05
N ALA A 352 -13.34 -18.35 29.62
CA ALA A 352 -12.29 -19.05 28.91
C ALA A 352 -12.85 -19.93 27.79
N PRO A 353 -12.10 -20.10 26.68
CA PRO A 353 -12.42 -21.11 25.68
C PRO A 353 -12.54 -22.49 26.34
N SER A 354 -13.39 -23.35 25.79
CA SER A 354 -13.52 -24.75 26.23
C SER A 354 -12.16 -25.47 26.15
N ARG A 355 -11.96 -26.51 26.98
CA ARG A 355 -10.73 -27.31 26.93
C ARG A 355 -10.52 -27.93 25.56
N GLU A 356 -11.58 -28.43 24.94
CA GLU A 356 -11.57 -28.96 23.57
C GLU A 356 -11.01 -27.97 22.55
N MET A 357 -11.41 -26.69 22.62
CA MET A 357 -10.85 -25.66 21.74
C MET A 357 -9.37 -25.39 22.01
N GLN A 358 -8.95 -25.41 23.29
CA GLN A 358 -7.54 -25.22 23.65
C GLN A 358 -6.67 -26.39 23.20
N ASP A 359 -7.19 -27.61 23.30
CA ASP A 359 -6.53 -28.84 22.86
C ASP A 359 -6.40 -28.87 21.33
N PHE A 360 -7.46 -28.48 20.61
CA PHE A 360 -7.44 -28.31 19.15
C PHE A 360 -6.36 -27.32 18.69
N ILE A 361 -6.23 -26.17 19.36
CA ILE A 361 -5.18 -25.19 19.05
C ILE A 361 -3.78 -25.77 19.30
N ASP A 362 -3.59 -26.55 20.36
CA ASP A 362 -2.31 -27.20 20.65
C ASP A 362 -1.92 -28.23 19.58
N GLU A 363 -2.90 -28.96 19.03
CA GLU A 363 -2.71 -29.91 17.94
C GLU A 363 -2.24 -29.20 16.66
N ILE A 364 -2.85 -28.06 16.31
CA ILE A 364 -2.42 -27.25 15.16
C ILE A 364 -0.97 -26.76 15.30
N ARG A 365 -0.56 -26.33 16.49
CA ARG A 365 0.80 -25.78 16.73
C ARG A 365 1.90 -26.82 16.62
N LYS A 366 1.60 -28.07 16.95
CA LYS A 366 2.55 -29.19 16.91
C LYS A 366 2.02 -30.20 15.90
N PRO A 367 2.20 -29.97 14.59
CA PRO A 367 1.73 -30.91 13.58
C PRO A 367 2.39 -32.26 13.84
N ARG A 368 1.57 -33.22 14.29
CA ARG A 368 1.93 -34.61 14.54
C ARG A 368 0.88 -35.45 13.83
N GLY A 369 1.29 -36.30 12.89
CA GLY A 369 0.37 -37.19 12.16
C GLY A 369 0.76 -37.41 10.71
N GLU A 370 0.21 -38.47 10.12
CA GLU A 370 0.27 -38.73 8.68
C GLU A 370 -0.70 -37.80 7.93
N THR A 371 -0.46 -37.57 6.63
CA THR A 371 -1.36 -36.78 5.79
C THR A 371 -2.78 -37.38 5.80
N VAL A 372 -3.77 -36.58 6.20
CA VAL A 372 -5.19 -36.98 6.25
C VAL A 372 -5.72 -37.35 4.85
N LEU A 373 -5.14 -36.78 3.80
CA LEU A 373 -5.34 -37.20 2.43
C LEU A 373 -4.19 -38.13 2.02
N LYS A 374 -4.37 -39.43 2.22
CA LYS A 374 -3.56 -40.44 1.53
C LYS A 374 -4.02 -40.45 0.08
N GLU A 375 -3.11 -40.12 -0.83
CA GLU A 375 -3.27 -40.36 -2.26
C GLU A 375 -3.68 -41.83 -2.42
N LYS A 376 -4.84 -42.09 -3.03
CA LYS A 376 -5.19 -43.46 -3.41
C LYS A 376 -4.11 -43.90 -4.40
N ALA A 377 -3.18 -44.73 -3.94
CA ALA A 377 -2.21 -45.37 -4.81
C ALA A 377 -2.99 -46.05 -5.95
N ALA A 378 -2.66 -45.66 -7.18
CA ALA A 378 -3.21 -46.23 -8.40
C ALA A 378 -2.79 -47.68 -8.58
#